data_AF-A0A960UXG9-F1
#
_entry.id   AF-A0A960UXG9-F1
#
_cell.length_a   1.000
_cell.length_b   1.000
_cell.length_c   1.000
_cell.angle_alpha   90.00
_cell.angle_beta   90.00
_cell.angle_gamma   90.00
#
_symmetry.space_group_name_H-M   'P 1'
#
loop_
_entity.id
_entity.type
_entity.pdbx_description
1 polymer ?
#
loop_
_entity_poly.entity_id
_entity_poly.type
_entity_poly.pdbx_seq_one_letter_code
_entity_poly.pdbx_strand_id
1 'polypeptide(L)'
;MNRPFLTLTPAAAILVAALSLSGCSEDKSERSAPMDQTEGEMALSEDATAPGAPTAQMERKKNEELGRGRDAQEEDGSGGNENQQLSVLPLSVSKLAEDRMLEYSVNLSFRSDSILKSRETTFAVAEKYGFLSSSRTYTSGDQSFRATIRVSADRLYDALKELEAAGILYESSIDVTDHTADMVWQGIKLDREKLRSLRRQALQNRTTANNQIQAENLVSQSEDSQDLARFERWKIEDRVKWATVSVYVSGPEAIAEVEVPAYQNALISLTNSFLALTYWLLENLILVIAVALLVWKRKWIWNGIKRMVGKDS
;
A
#
# COMPACT_ATOMS: atom_id res chain seq x y z
N MET A 1 -20.10 -23.07 -51.03
CA MET A 1 -20.84 -21.99 -51.70
C MET A 1 -20.40 -20.69 -51.03
N ASN A 2 -19.38 -19.95 -51.52
CA ASN A 2 -19.32 -19.20 -52.80
C ASN A 2 -20.62 -18.42 -53.04
N ARG A 3 -20.66 -17.11 -53.26
CA ARG A 3 -19.63 -16.07 -53.39
C ARG A 3 -20.37 -14.69 -53.36
N PRO A 4 -19.63 -13.56 -53.34
CA PRO A 4 -20.04 -12.19 -53.01
C PRO A 4 -20.37 -11.35 -54.26
N PHE A 5 -20.85 -10.11 -54.09
CA PHE A 5 -20.72 -9.00 -55.07
C PHE A 5 -20.74 -7.66 -54.29
N LEU A 6 -19.65 -6.86 -54.27
CA LEU A 6 -19.25 -5.82 -55.24
C LEU A 6 -20.06 -4.51 -55.06
N THR A 7 -19.57 -3.26 -55.14
CA THR A 7 -18.25 -2.58 -55.22
C THR A 7 -18.53 -1.09 -55.57
N LEU A 8 -17.50 -0.24 -55.44
CA LEU A 8 -17.25 1.05 -56.14
C LEU A 8 -18.04 2.28 -55.63
N THR A 9 -17.47 3.26 -54.89
CA THR A 9 -16.51 4.36 -55.24
C THR A 9 -17.04 5.39 -56.26
N PRO A 10 -16.47 6.62 -56.45
CA PRO A 10 -15.43 7.39 -55.73
C PRO A 10 -15.69 8.94 -55.58
N ALA A 11 -14.71 9.63 -54.95
CA ALA A 11 -14.14 10.95 -55.31
C ALA A 11 -14.80 12.28 -54.88
N ALA A 12 -14.06 13.04 -54.04
CA ALA A 12 -13.48 14.38 -54.29
C ALA A 12 -13.21 15.05 -52.90
N ALA A 13 -11.98 15.16 -52.37
CA ALA A 13 -10.81 15.94 -52.78
C ALA A 13 -11.04 17.47 -52.83
N ILE A 14 -10.41 18.20 -51.88
CA ILE A 14 -9.80 19.56 -51.87
C ILE A 14 -9.51 19.85 -50.37
N LEU A 15 -8.30 19.92 -49.79
CA LEU A 15 -6.97 20.50 -50.09
C LEU A 15 -6.79 21.96 -49.60
N VAL A 16 -5.69 22.16 -48.82
CA VAL A 16 -4.90 23.42 -48.55
C VAL A 16 -5.41 24.35 -47.43
N ALA A 17 -4.61 24.98 -46.54
CA ALA A 17 -3.25 24.81 -45.97
C ALA A 17 -3.01 25.94 -44.93
N ALA A 18 -1.84 25.87 -44.27
CA ALA A 18 -1.05 26.89 -43.55
C ALA A 18 -1.24 26.94 -42.01
N LEU A 19 -0.31 26.45 -41.19
CA LEU A 19 1.10 26.83 -40.89
C LEU A 19 1.26 28.02 -39.90
N SER A 20 1.55 27.62 -38.64
CA SER A 20 2.63 28.06 -37.74
C SER A 20 2.91 29.55 -37.47
N LEU A 21 2.95 29.90 -36.17
CA LEU A 21 3.99 30.66 -35.43
C LEU A 21 3.56 30.70 -33.94
N SER A 22 4.20 29.93 -33.04
CA SER A 22 5.28 30.35 -32.12
C SER A 22 4.92 31.40 -31.05
N GLY A 23 5.03 31.00 -29.77
CA GLY A 23 5.87 31.74 -28.81
C GLY A 23 5.29 32.19 -27.45
N CYS A 24 5.93 31.69 -26.38
CA CYS A 24 6.14 32.26 -25.02
C CYS A 24 5.00 32.13 -23.97
N SER A 25 5.24 31.81 -22.70
CA SER A 25 6.47 31.91 -21.88
C SER A 25 6.47 30.91 -20.70
N GLU A 26 7.65 30.37 -20.38
CA GLU A 26 7.94 29.47 -19.26
C GLU A 26 8.82 30.21 -18.24
N ASP A 27 8.41 30.14 -16.96
CA ASP A 27 9.07 30.74 -15.80
C ASP A 27 10.35 29.98 -15.43
N LYS A 28 11.45 30.70 -15.18
CA LYS A 28 12.58 30.19 -14.39
C LYS A 28 13.34 31.29 -13.68
N SER A 29 13.23 31.26 -12.34
CA SER A 29 13.94 32.09 -11.39
C SER A 29 15.40 31.65 -11.22
N GLU A 30 16.28 32.63 -11.18
CA GLU A 30 17.69 32.56 -10.77
C GLU A 30 17.86 32.14 -9.31
N ARG A 31 18.89 31.36 -8.96
CA ARG A 31 19.98 31.80 -8.07
C ARG A 31 21.11 30.77 -7.85
N SER A 32 22.31 31.34 -7.81
CA SER A 32 23.54 30.95 -7.08
C SER A 32 24.40 29.77 -7.57
N ALA A 33 25.58 30.14 -8.06
CA ALA A 33 26.86 29.41 -7.92
C ALA A 33 27.32 29.44 -6.44
N PRO A 34 28.30 28.61 -5.99
CA PRO A 34 29.72 28.79 -6.37
C PRO A 34 30.62 27.52 -6.44
N MET A 35 31.84 27.76 -6.94
CA MET A 35 33.16 27.14 -6.67
C MET A 35 33.48 25.69 -7.06
N ASP A 36 34.24 25.57 -8.15
CA ASP A 36 35.68 25.20 -8.20
C ASP A 36 36.28 24.41 -7.01
N GLN A 37 36.62 23.14 -7.27
CA GLN A 37 37.89 22.54 -6.84
C GLN A 37 38.19 21.25 -7.60
N THR A 38 39.39 21.27 -8.17
CA THR A 38 40.14 20.24 -8.89
C THR A 38 40.64 19.14 -7.94
N GLU A 39 40.83 17.93 -8.50
CA GLU A 39 41.64 16.76 -8.11
C GLU A 39 40.75 15.50 -8.29
N GLY A 40 41.06 14.50 -9.09
CA GLY A 40 42.34 14.02 -9.56
C GLY A 40 42.42 12.54 -9.16
N GLU A 41 41.80 11.62 -9.92
CA GLU A 41 42.06 10.20 -9.70
C GLU A 41 41.93 9.37 -10.98
N MET A 42 43.02 8.65 -11.25
CA MET A 42 43.26 7.75 -12.35
C MET A 42 42.44 6.46 -12.18
N ALA A 43 41.58 6.15 -13.15
CA ALA A 43 40.99 4.83 -13.28
C ALA A 43 41.98 3.89 -13.99
N LEU A 44 42.62 3.03 -13.21
CA LEU A 44 43.40 1.91 -13.73
C LEU A 44 42.45 0.78 -14.13
N SER A 45 42.50 0.44 -15.40
CA SER A 45 41.99 -0.79 -15.99
C SER A 45 42.78 -2.01 -15.50
N GLU A 46 42.10 -3.07 -15.08
CA GLU A 46 42.63 -4.42 -15.27
C GLU A 46 41.50 -5.42 -15.56
N ASP A 47 41.67 -6.04 -16.72
CA ASP A 47 40.91 -7.10 -17.36
C ASP A 47 41.50 -8.44 -16.91
N ALA A 48 40.66 -9.40 -16.51
CA ALA A 48 41.05 -10.81 -16.48
C ALA A 48 39.81 -11.71 -16.61
N THR A 49 39.75 -12.32 -17.78
CA THR A 49 38.73 -13.22 -18.29
C THR A 49 39.02 -14.69 -17.92
N ALA A 50 38.04 -15.36 -17.28
CA ALA A 50 37.61 -16.80 -17.40
C ALA A 50 38.65 -17.95 -17.17
N PRO A 51 38.32 -19.28 -17.19
CA PRO A 51 37.03 -19.97 -17.44
C PRO A 51 36.70 -21.25 -16.58
N GLY A 52 35.44 -21.73 -16.70
CA GLY A 52 35.01 -23.15 -16.57
C GLY A 52 34.73 -23.68 -15.15
N ALA A 53 33.79 -24.60 -14.86
CA ALA A 53 32.79 -25.37 -15.61
C ALA A 53 31.85 -26.06 -14.54
N PRO A 54 30.82 -26.86 -14.91
CA PRO A 54 29.52 -26.89 -14.21
C PRO A 54 29.14 -28.20 -13.45
N THR A 55 27.90 -28.20 -12.93
CA THR A 55 26.98 -29.34 -12.65
C THR A 55 27.22 -30.29 -11.45
N ALA A 56 26.23 -30.34 -10.55
CA ALA A 56 25.70 -31.57 -9.96
C ALA A 56 24.28 -31.33 -9.40
N GLN A 57 23.28 -31.41 -10.29
CA GLN A 57 21.91 -31.79 -9.92
C GLN A 57 21.78 -33.31 -10.03
N MET A 58 20.80 -33.84 -9.28
CA MET A 58 20.17 -35.15 -9.42
C MET A 58 20.88 -36.34 -8.74
N GLU A 59 20.32 -36.80 -7.62
CA GLU A 59 19.56 -38.06 -7.54
C GLU A 59 19.44 -38.54 -6.08
N ARG A 60 18.22 -38.57 -5.53
CA ARG A 60 17.49 -39.82 -5.23
C ARG A 60 16.24 -39.55 -4.38
N LYS A 61 15.10 -39.72 -5.06
CA LYS A 61 13.81 -40.05 -4.46
C LYS A 61 13.87 -41.42 -3.78
N LYS A 62 12.91 -41.61 -2.86
CA LYS A 62 12.18 -42.85 -2.54
C LYS A 62 12.48 -43.46 -1.18
N ASN A 63 11.66 -43.09 -0.19
CA ASN A 63 11.07 -44.05 0.75
C ASN A 63 9.73 -43.49 1.26
N GLU A 64 8.66 -43.95 0.62
CA GLU A 64 7.29 -43.98 1.13
C GLU A 64 6.90 -45.46 1.28
N GLU A 65 5.92 -45.71 2.15
CA GLU A 65 5.38 -46.99 2.66
C GLU A 65 6.11 -47.54 3.91
N LEU A 66 5.46 -47.82 5.06
CA LEU A 66 4.08 -48.18 5.36
C LEU A 66 3.81 -48.08 6.89
N GLY A 67 2.54 -47.82 7.26
CA GLY A 67 1.98 -48.02 8.60
C GLY A 67 1.08 -46.85 9.02
N ARG A 68 -0.17 -46.71 8.57
CA ARG A 68 -1.36 -47.54 8.84
C ARG A 68 -1.66 -47.69 10.33
N GLY A 69 -2.48 -46.76 10.83
CA GLY A 69 -3.18 -46.83 12.11
C GLY A 69 -4.36 -45.86 12.09
N ARG A 70 -5.55 -46.38 11.75
CA ARG A 70 -6.84 -45.76 12.04
C ARG A 70 -6.98 -45.64 13.56
N ASP A 71 -7.56 -44.54 14.04
CA ASP A 71 -8.82 -44.62 14.77
C ASP A 71 -9.53 -43.26 14.69
N ALA A 72 -10.79 -43.34 14.26
CA ALA A 72 -11.74 -42.26 14.21
C ALA A 72 -12.43 -42.17 15.57
N GLN A 73 -12.62 -40.95 16.06
CA GLN A 73 -13.73 -40.65 16.96
C GLN A 73 -14.31 -39.29 16.54
N GLU A 74 -15.44 -39.37 15.84
CA GLU A 74 -16.43 -38.32 15.64
C GLU A 74 -17.27 -38.12 16.90
N GLU A 75 -18.07 -37.04 16.84
CA GLU A 75 -18.97 -36.43 17.84
C GLU A 75 -18.27 -35.37 18.70
N ASP A 76 -18.65 -34.09 18.65
CA ASP A 76 -20.03 -33.58 18.70
C ASP A 76 -20.16 -32.22 17.99
N GLY A 77 -21.33 -32.00 17.39
CA GLY A 77 -21.66 -30.81 16.62
C GLY A 77 -22.40 -29.76 17.43
N SER A 78 -22.21 -28.48 17.07
CA SER A 78 -23.20 -27.40 17.24
C SER A 78 -22.68 -26.24 16.40
N GLY A 79 -23.30 -25.87 15.28
CA GLY A 79 -24.58 -25.17 15.27
C GLY A 79 -24.27 -23.67 15.16
N GLY A 80 -24.39 -23.11 13.95
CA GLY A 80 -24.00 -21.73 13.66
C GLY A 80 -24.91 -20.69 14.30
N ASN A 81 -24.37 -19.48 14.51
CA ASN A 81 -25.09 -18.25 14.20
C ASN A 81 -24.15 -17.04 14.05
N GLU A 82 -24.65 -16.07 13.29
CA GLU A 82 -24.09 -14.82 12.80
C GLU A 82 -23.42 -13.94 13.87
N ASN A 83 -22.11 -13.73 13.71
CA ASN A 83 -21.28 -12.56 14.06
C ASN A 83 -19.85 -13.08 14.27
N GLN A 84 -19.13 -13.32 13.17
CA GLN A 84 -17.69 -13.57 13.23
C GLN A 84 -16.99 -12.26 13.60
N GLN A 85 -17.09 -11.86 14.87
CA GLN A 85 -16.09 -10.99 15.47
C GLN A 85 -14.79 -11.80 15.45
N LEU A 86 -13.86 -11.41 14.57
CA LEU A 86 -12.48 -11.86 14.71
C LEU A 86 -12.04 -11.38 16.09
N SER A 87 -11.83 -12.30 17.03
CA SER A 87 -11.02 -11.99 18.20
C SER A 87 -9.56 -11.99 17.74
N VAL A 88 -8.76 -11.08 18.29
CA VAL A 88 -7.31 -10.97 18.04
C VAL A 88 -6.57 -12.27 18.44
N LEU A 89 -7.27 -13.24 19.06
CA LEU A 89 -6.67 -14.36 19.76
C LEU A 89 -7.02 -15.72 19.13
N PRO A 90 -6.03 -16.29 18.42
CA PRO A 90 -5.58 -17.62 18.82
C PRO A 90 -4.05 -17.66 18.90
N LEU A 91 -3.45 -16.82 19.74
CA LEU A 91 -2.04 -16.91 20.07
C LEU A 91 -1.87 -17.67 21.39
N SER A 92 -1.92 -19.00 21.33
CA SER A 92 -1.16 -19.79 22.29
C SER A 92 0.31 -19.58 21.93
N VAL A 93 0.86 -18.43 22.32
CA VAL A 93 2.29 -18.13 22.20
C VAL A 93 2.97 -19.23 23.00
N SER A 94 3.50 -20.22 22.27
CA SER A 94 4.03 -21.43 22.85
C SER A 94 5.09 -21.05 23.88
N LYS A 95 5.16 -21.75 25.01
CA LYS A 95 6.24 -21.62 26.01
C LYS A 95 7.66 -21.63 25.40
N LEU A 96 7.81 -22.11 24.16
CA LEU A 96 9.03 -22.02 23.35
C LEU A 96 9.47 -20.59 22.97
N ALA A 97 8.59 -19.60 23.04
CA ALA A 97 8.89 -18.21 22.71
C ALA A 97 9.45 -17.40 23.89
N GLU A 98 9.32 -17.91 25.12
CA GLU A 98 9.73 -17.23 26.35
C GLU A 98 11.27 -17.05 26.43
N ASP A 99 12.02 -18.00 25.86
CA ASP A 99 13.49 -17.94 25.79
C ASP A 99 14.02 -17.16 24.57
N ARG A 100 13.14 -16.68 23.67
CA ARG A 100 13.55 -16.00 22.43
C ARG A 100 13.38 -14.49 22.54
N MET A 101 14.29 -13.76 21.92
CA MET A 101 14.25 -12.31 21.83
C MET A 101 13.43 -11.89 20.61
N LEU A 102 12.12 -11.73 20.83
CA LEU A 102 11.16 -11.46 19.77
C LEU A 102 10.71 -9.99 19.80
N GLU A 103 10.82 -9.31 18.66
CA GLU A 103 10.21 -8.01 18.43
C GLU A 103 8.83 -8.23 17.78
N TYR A 104 7.79 -7.67 18.39
CA TYR A 104 6.42 -7.80 17.95
C TYR A 104 5.94 -6.52 17.27
N SER A 105 5.42 -6.66 16.05
CA SER A 105 4.73 -5.61 15.31
C SER A 105 3.31 -6.05 15.01
N VAL A 106 2.34 -5.38 15.64
CA VAL A 106 0.93 -5.72 15.51
C VAL A 106 0.20 -4.59 14.78
N ASN A 107 -0.53 -4.92 13.73
CA ASN A 107 -1.40 -4.01 13.00
C ASN A 107 -2.85 -4.44 13.21
N LEU A 108 -3.65 -3.57 13.83
CA LEU A 108 -5.06 -3.81 14.11
C LEU A 108 -5.91 -2.79 13.37
N SER A 109 -6.94 -3.28 12.70
CA SER A 109 -7.95 -2.44 12.07
C SER A 109 -9.32 -2.71 12.65
N PHE A 110 -9.92 -1.66 13.21
CA PHE A 110 -11.23 -1.68 13.85
C PHE A 110 -12.23 -0.84 13.06
N ARG A 111 -13.49 -1.22 13.17
CA ARG A 111 -14.65 -0.42 12.79
C ARG A 111 -15.41 -0.04 14.04
N SER A 112 -15.70 1.25 14.21
CA SER A 112 -16.39 1.76 15.40
C SER A 112 -17.43 2.79 15.03
N ASP A 113 -18.56 2.75 15.72
CA ASP A 113 -19.63 3.74 15.60
C ASP A 113 -19.20 5.12 16.14
N SER A 114 -18.21 5.15 17.04
CA SER A 114 -17.73 6.39 17.68
C SER A 114 -16.21 6.40 17.82
N ILE A 115 -15.56 7.26 17.05
CA ILE A 115 -14.11 7.45 17.09
C ILE A 115 -13.64 7.99 18.44
N LEU A 116 -14.43 8.87 19.07
CA LEU A 116 -14.06 9.46 20.35
C LEU A 116 -13.93 8.38 21.44
N LYS A 117 -14.88 7.43 21.47
CA LYS A 117 -14.83 6.30 22.40
C LYS A 117 -13.63 5.40 22.11
N SER A 118 -13.40 5.04 20.85
CA SER A 118 -12.24 4.21 20.45
C SER A 118 -10.90 4.87 20.77
N ARG A 119 -10.83 6.20 20.66
CA ARG A 119 -9.64 6.96 21.02
C ARG A 119 -9.38 6.93 22.52
N GLU A 120 -10.42 7.14 23.33
CA GLU A 120 -10.31 7.10 24.79
C GLU A 120 -9.88 5.71 25.28
N THR A 121 -10.46 4.64 24.75
CA THR A 121 -10.05 3.26 25.09
C THR A 121 -8.61 2.99 24.68
N THR A 122 -8.22 3.39 23.46
CA THR A 122 -6.85 3.23 22.95
C THR A 122 -5.85 3.97 23.84
N PHE A 123 -6.19 5.18 24.31
CA PHE A 123 -5.35 5.96 25.21
C PHE A 123 -5.27 5.36 26.61
N ALA A 124 -6.38 4.85 27.15
CA ALA A 124 -6.39 4.17 28.44
C ALA A 124 -5.51 2.91 28.43
N VAL A 125 -5.56 2.12 27.35
CA VAL A 125 -4.66 0.97 27.18
C VAL A 125 -3.20 1.43 27.09
N ALA A 126 -2.93 2.49 26.32
CA ALA A 126 -1.59 3.04 26.20
C ALA A 126 -1.03 3.46 27.57
N GLU A 127 -1.82 4.15 28.39
CA GLU A 127 -1.40 4.57 29.74
C GLU A 127 -1.16 3.37 30.69
N LYS A 128 -1.97 2.31 30.56
CA LYS A 128 -1.89 1.14 31.45
C LYS A 128 -0.74 0.18 31.11
N TYR A 129 -0.45 -0.02 29.83
CA TYR A 129 0.47 -1.07 29.37
C TYR A 129 1.72 -0.54 28.65
N GLY A 130 1.84 0.78 28.47
CA GLY A 130 3.03 1.38 27.89
C GLY A 130 2.91 2.88 27.67
N PHE A 131 3.05 3.33 26.42
CA PHE A 131 2.92 4.75 26.08
C PHE A 131 2.50 4.97 24.63
N LEU A 132 1.93 6.14 24.37
CA LEU A 132 1.53 6.58 23.03
C LEU A 132 2.74 7.13 22.26
N SER A 133 3.04 6.56 21.09
CA SER A 133 4.11 7.05 20.21
C SER A 133 3.60 8.09 19.22
N SER A 134 2.45 7.83 18.60
CA SER A 134 1.82 8.79 17.70
C SER A 134 0.30 8.63 17.71
N SER A 135 -0.41 9.72 17.44
CA SER A 135 -1.87 9.72 17.29
C SER A 135 -2.27 10.74 16.25
N ARG A 136 -3.14 10.35 15.33
CA ARG A 136 -3.76 11.22 14.33
C ARG A 136 -5.24 10.91 14.25
N THR A 137 -6.03 11.96 14.16
CA THR A 137 -7.48 11.87 13.99
C THR A 137 -7.85 12.69 12.77
N TYR A 138 -8.60 12.08 11.87
CA TYR A 138 -9.13 12.70 10.67
C TYR A 138 -10.65 12.84 10.86
N THR A 139 -11.13 14.08 10.80
CA THR A 139 -12.55 14.40 10.99
C THR A 139 -13.23 14.84 9.68
N SER A 140 -12.45 15.18 8.66
CA SER A 140 -12.95 15.62 7.35
C SER A 140 -13.16 14.43 6.42
N GLY A 141 -14.38 14.26 5.90
CA GLY A 141 -14.75 13.11 5.05
C GLY A 141 -14.96 11.86 5.90
N ASP A 142 -14.32 10.75 5.50
CA ASP A 142 -14.32 9.51 6.28
C ASP A 142 -13.58 9.73 7.60
N GLN A 143 -14.35 9.72 8.68
CA GLN A 143 -13.79 9.87 10.00
C GLN A 143 -12.88 8.67 10.27
N SER A 144 -11.62 8.92 10.63
CA SER A 144 -10.68 7.84 10.96
C SER A 144 -9.71 8.26 12.06
N PHE A 145 -9.24 7.27 12.80
CA PHE A 145 -8.27 7.44 13.88
C PHE A 145 -7.13 6.45 13.69
N ARG A 146 -5.90 6.95 13.80
CA ARG A 146 -4.70 6.14 13.73
C ARG A 146 -3.83 6.45 14.92
N ALA A 147 -3.44 5.43 15.67
CA ALA A 147 -2.50 5.55 16.76
C ALA A 147 -1.43 4.47 16.66
N THR A 148 -0.23 4.82 17.11
CA THR A 148 0.85 3.86 17.33
C THR A 148 1.18 3.89 18.81
N ILE A 149 1.06 2.73 19.45
CA ILE A 149 1.33 2.54 20.87
C ILE A 149 2.54 1.64 21.01
N ARG A 150 3.41 1.94 21.96
CA ARG A 150 4.44 1.01 22.42
C ARG A 150 3.96 0.35 23.69
N VAL A 151 3.86 -0.97 23.66
CA VAL A 151 3.35 -1.80 24.76
C VAL A 151 4.47 -2.69 25.25
N SER A 152 4.56 -2.94 26.55
CA SER A 152 5.53 -3.91 27.07
C SER A 152 5.24 -5.30 26.50
N ALA A 153 6.26 -5.98 25.97
CA ALA A 153 6.11 -7.29 25.33
C ALA A 153 5.43 -8.33 26.25
N ASP A 154 5.77 -8.32 27.54
CA ASP A 154 5.21 -9.22 28.56
C ASP A 154 3.69 -9.08 28.75
N ARG A 155 3.16 -7.87 28.49
CA ARG A 155 1.74 -7.54 28.68
C ARG A 155 1.02 -7.27 27.36
N LEU A 156 1.63 -7.63 26.24
CA LEU A 156 1.05 -7.41 24.91
C LEU A 156 -0.32 -8.07 24.81
N TYR A 157 -0.46 -9.31 25.28
CA TYR A 157 -1.72 -10.06 25.23
C TYR A 157 -2.86 -9.35 25.99
N ASP A 158 -2.59 -8.90 27.21
CA ASP A 158 -3.58 -8.19 28.03
C ASP A 158 -3.99 -6.86 27.38
N ALA A 159 -3.02 -6.15 26.78
CA ALA A 159 -3.28 -4.91 26.05
C ALA A 159 -4.12 -5.14 24.79
N LEU A 160 -3.84 -6.19 24.01
CA LEU A 160 -4.62 -6.55 22.82
C LEU A 160 -6.07 -6.91 23.19
N LYS A 161 -6.26 -7.64 24.29
CA LYS A 161 -7.59 -7.98 24.81
C LYS A 161 -8.40 -6.74 25.22
N GLU A 162 -7.77 -5.76 25.85
CA GLU A 162 -8.45 -4.50 26.18
C GLU A 162 -8.70 -3.61 24.95
N LEU A 163 -7.84 -3.69 23.92
CA LEU A 163 -8.03 -2.97 22.66
C LEU A 163 -9.22 -3.48 21.85
N GLU A 164 -9.65 -4.74 22.02
CA GLU A 164 -10.89 -5.23 21.42
C GLU A 164 -12.12 -4.40 21.86
N ALA A 165 -12.09 -3.77 23.05
CA ALA A 165 -13.17 -2.89 23.48
C ALA A 165 -13.25 -1.57 22.68
N ALA A 166 -12.25 -1.26 21.85
CA ALA A 166 -12.23 -0.05 21.03
C ALA A 166 -13.19 -0.11 19.83
N GLY A 167 -13.59 -1.30 19.37
CA GLY A 167 -14.52 -1.45 18.24
C GLY A 167 -14.61 -2.89 17.74
N ILE A 168 -15.26 -3.08 16.59
CA ILE A 168 -15.34 -4.37 15.93
C ILE A 168 -14.07 -4.57 15.11
N LEU A 169 -13.24 -5.55 15.49
CA LEU A 169 -12.04 -5.90 14.73
C LEU A 169 -12.44 -6.54 13.40
N TYR A 170 -11.87 -6.02 12.30
CA TYR A 170 -12.07 -6.62 10.96
C TYR A 170 -10.76 -7.12 10.34
N GLU A 171 -9.60 -6.63 10.78
CA GLU A 171 -8.31 -7.09 10.30
C GLU A 171 -7.28 -7.06 11.44
N SER A 172 -6.46 -8.11 11.53
CA SER A 172 -5.36 -8.22 12.47
C SER A 172 -4.18 -8.90 11.79
N SER A 173 -3.02 -8.24 11.81
CA SER A 173 -1.74 -8.78 11.35
C SER A 173 -0.72 -8.71 12.48
N ILE A 174 0.01 -9.80 12.69
CA ILE A 174 1.01 -9.92 13.74
C ILE A 174 2.29 -10.42 13.09
N ASP A 175 3.28 -9.54 13.05
CA ASP A 175 4.62 -9.81 12.55
C ASP A 175 5.57 -9.97 13.73
N VAL A 176 6.39 -11.01 13.68
CA VAL A 176 7.37 -11.33 14.71
C VAL A 176 8.75 -11.44 14.09
N THR A 177 9.69 -10.63 14.57
CA THR A 177 11.10 -10.67 14.17
C THR A 177 11.95 -11.22 15.31
N ASP A 178 12.76 -12.23 15.02
CA ASP A 178 13.63 -12.87 16.02
C ASP A 178 15.04 -12.29 15.99
N HIS A 179 15.46 -11.68 17.10
CA HIS A 179 16.77 -11.06 17.30
C HIS A 179 17.71 -11.90 18.16
N THR A 180 17.34 -13.14 18.50
CA THR A 180 18.15 -13.99 19.40
C THR A 180 19.54 -14.24 18.85
N ALA A 181 19.66 -14.52 17.55
CA ALA A 181 20.95 -14.76 16.90
C ALA A 181 21.84 -13.51 16.91
N ASP A 182 21.25 -12.35 16.63
CA ASP A 182 21.95 -11.07 16.62
C ASP A 182 22.45 -10.72 18.02
N MET A 183 21.64 -10.96 19.05
CA MET A 183 22.05 -10.72 20.43
C MET A 183 23.24 -11.62 20.80
N VAL A 184 23.16 -12.93 20.52
CA VAL A 184 24.27 -13.86 20.80
C VAL A 184 25.54 -13.41 20.07
N TRP A 185 25.41 -12.96 18.82
CA TRP A 185 26.55 -12.48 18.04
C TRP A 185 27.19 -11.21 18.62
N GLN A 186 26.41 -10.22 19.05
CA GLN A 186 26.96 -9.03 19.71
C GLN A 186 27.64 -9.38 21.04
N GLY A 187 27.11 -10.36 21.79
CA GLY A 187 27.76 -10.89 22.99
C GLY A 187 29.14 -11.47 22.69
N ILE A 188 29.24 -12.34 21.68
CA ILE A 188 30.52 -12.91 21.23
C ILE A 188 31.49 -11.81 20.77
N LYS A 189 31.00 -10.78 20.07
CA LYS A 189 31.82 -9.65 19.61
C LYS A 189 32.39 -8.87 20.79
N LEU A 190 31.57 -8.56 21.80
CA LEU A 190 31.99 -7.89 23.03
C LEU A 190 33.06 -8.68 23.78
N ASP A 191 32.85 -9.98 23.96
CA ASP A 191 33.81 -10.83 24.67
C ASP A 191 35.15 -10.93 23.92
N ARG A 192 35.09 -11.04 22.58
CA ARG A 192 36.28 -11.04 21.74
C ARG A 192 37.04 -9.72 21.83
N GLU A 193 36.34 -8.59 21.76
CA GLU A 193 36.99 -7.29 21.86
C GLU A 193 37.53 -7.01 23.26
N LYS A 194 36.86 -7.46 24.32
CA LYS A 194 37.37 -7.41 25.69
C LYS A 194 38.67 -8.19 25.82
N LEU A 195 38.73 -9.38 25.25
CA LEU A 195 39.94 -10.19 25.24
C LEU A 195 41.07 -9.58 24.40
N ARG A 196 40.74 -8.96 23.25
CA ARG A 196 41.71 -8.21 22.42
C ARG A 196 42.26 -7.01 23.18
N SER A 197 41.42 -6.24 23.86
CA SER A 197 41.82 -5.10 24.68
C SER A 197 42.77 -5.53 25.80
N LEU A 198 42.45 -6.59 26.55
CA LEU A 198 43.33 -7.14 27.59
C LEU A 198 44.71 -7.56 27.04
N ARG A 199 44.74 -8.20 25.86
CA ARG A 199 46.00 -8.58 25.19
C ARG A 199 46.78 -7.35 24.73
N ARG A 200 46.11 -6.33 24.17
CA ARG A 200 46.74 -5.08 23.73
C ARG A 200 47.32 -4.31 24.92
N GLN A 201 46.59 -4.18 26.03
CA GLN A 201 47.09 -3.57 27.26
C GLN A 201 48.31 -4.31 27.83
N ALA A 202 48.30 -5.64 27.82
CA ALA A 202 49.45 -6.44 28.25
C ALA A 202 50.69 -6.26 27.35
N LEU A 203 50.48 -6.04 26.04
CA LEU A 203 51.56 -5.75 25.08
C LEU A 203 52.04 -4.29 25.16
N GLN A 204 51.15 -3.33 25.42
CA GLN A 204 51.47 -1.91 25.56
C GLN A 204 52.47 -1.68 26.71
N ASN A 205 52.34 -2.44 27.79
CA ASN A 205 53.30 -2.43 28.91
C ASN A 205 54.71 -2.94 28.52
N ARG A 206 54.87 -3.53 27.32
CA ARG A 206 56.11 -4.11 26.81
C ARG A 206 56.62 -3.43 25.53
N THR A 207 55.90 -2.44 24.98
CA THR A 207 56.28 -1.75 23.74
C THR A 207 57.26 -0.61 23.98
N THR A 208 58.15 -0.38 23.00
CA THR A 208 59.08 0.76 22.99
C THR A 208 58.36 2.07 22.63
N ALA A 209 58.92 3.21 23.04
CA ALA A 209 58.32 4.54 22.85
C ALA A 209 57.93 4.86 21.40
N ASN A 210 58.65 4.34 20.40
CA ASN A 210 58.36 4.56 18.98
C ASN A 210 57.07 3.86 18.50
N ASN A 211 56.66 2.77 19.16
CA ASN A 211 55.46 2.00 18.79
C ASN A 211 54.24 2.38 19.65
N GLN A 212 54.39 3.33 20.57
CA GLN A 212 53.35 3.75 21.51
C GLN A 212 52.12 4.32 20.79
N ILE A 213 52.32 5.13 19.76
CA ILE A 213 51.23 5.77 19.00
C ILE A 213 50.39 4.71 18.27
N GLN A 214 51.05 3.70 17.68
CA GLN A 214 50.35 2.60 17.02
C GLN A 214 49.58 1.74 18.01
N ALA A 215 50.17 1.47 19.19
CA ALA A 215 49.50 0.75 20.26
C ALA A 215 48.26 1.52 20.76
N GLU A 216 48.36 2.83 20.94
CA GLU A 216 47.25 3.68 21.35
C GLU A 216 46.12 3.68 20.31
N ASN A 217 46.42 3.87 19.03
CA ASN A 217 45.43 3.81 17.96
C ASN A 217 44.69 2.47 17.93
N LEU A 218 45.40 1.37 18.17
CA LEU A 218 44.78 0.05 18.28
C LEU A 218 43.90 -0.06 19.52
N VAL A 219 44.32 0.47 20.67
CA VAL A 219 43.47 0.47 21.88
C VAL A 219 42.19 1.27 21.63
N SER A 220 42.29 2.49 21.08
CA SER A 220 41.13 3.33 20.75
C SER A 220 40.17 2.63 19.78
N GLN A 221 40.68 2.00 18.70
CA GLN A 221 39.83 1.23 17.78
C GLN A 221 39.10 0.07 18.47
N SER A 222 39.76 -0.60 19.42
CA SER A 222 39.12 -1.66 20.20
C SER A 222 38.04 -1.10 21.12
N GLU A 223 38.26 0.05 21.75
CA GLU A 223 37.26 0.74 22.58
C GLU A 223 36.03 1.16 21.77
N ASP A 224 36.23 1.81 20.62
CA ASP A 224 35.14 2.20 19.72
C ASP A 224 34.33 0.98 19.28
N SER A 225 34.99 -0.12 18.94
CA SER A 225 34.32 -1.35 18.51
C SER A 225 33.53 -2.02 19.64
N GLN A 226 33.99 -1.91 20.89
CA GLN A 226 33.27 -2.38 22.06
C GLN A 226 32.02 -1.53 22.29
N ASP A 227 32.15 -0.21 22.24
CA ASP A 227 31.03 0.69 22.48
C ASP A 227 29.95 0.56 21.40
N LEU A 228 30.35 0.36 20.14
CA LEU A 228 29.41 0.06 19.04
C LEU A 228 28.66 -1.26 19.31
N ALA A 229 29.36 -2.33 19.71
CA ALA A 229 28.71 -3.60 20.02
C ALA A 229 27.79 -3.52 21.26
N ARG A 230 28.14 -2.70 22.26
CA ARG A 230 27.26 -2.41 23.41
C ARG A 230 26.02 -1.65 23.00
N PHE A 231 26.17 -0.67 22.11
CA PHE A 231 25.06 0.12 21.59
C PHE A 231 24.09 -0.74 20.79
N GLU A 232 24.57 -1.61 19.90
CA GLU A 232 23.72 -2.52 19.14
C GLU A 232 23.01 -3.52 20.06
N ARG A 233 23.69 -4.04 21.07
CA ARG A 233 23.07 -4.86 22.12
C ARG A 233 21.91 -4.12 22.81
N TRP A 234 22.17 -2.91 23.28
CA TRP A 234 21.15 -2.08 23.93
C TRP A 234 19.95 -1.83 23.01
N LYS A 235 20.20 -1.58 21.72
CA LYS A 235 19.17 -1.35 20.70
C LYS A 235 18.29 -2.60 20.46
N ILE A 236 18.87 -3.80 20.53
CA ILE A 236 18.12 -5.06 20.44
C ILE A 236 17.28 -5.24 21.71
N GLU A 237 17.87 -5.06 22.88
CA GLU A 237 17.18 -5.15 24.17
C GLU A 237 15.98 -4.18 24.25
N ASP A 238 16.14 -2.95 23.77
CA ASP A 238 15.06 -1.97 23.71
C ASP A 238 13.95 -2.37 22.74
N ARG A 239 14.28 -2.89 21.55
CA ARG A 239 13.28 -3.35 20.57
C ARG A 239 12.48 -4.56 21.02
N VAL A 240 13.11 -5.48 21.74
CA VAL A 240 12.45 -6.70 22.24
C VAL A 240 11.57 -6.38 23.45
N LYS A 241 11.97 -5.39 24.27
CA LYS A 241 11.19 -4.99 25.45
C LYS A 241 9.83 -4.39 25.10
N TRP A 242 9.72 -3.73 23.94
CA TRP A 242 8.54 -3.00 23.52
C TRP A 242 7.94 -3.53 22.21
N ALA A 243 6.72 -4.01 22.26
CA ALA A 243 5.92 -4.30 21.10
C ALA A 243 5.36 -3.01 20.48
N THR A 244 5.35 -2.93 19.15
CA THR A 244 4.70 -1.83 18.42
C THR A 244 3.31 -2.26 18.00
N VAL A 245 2.28 -1.54 18.47
CA VAL A 245 0.89 -1.78 18.12
C VAL A 245 0.37 -0.58 17.32
N SER A 246 0.11 -0.80 16.04
CA SER A 246 -0.53 0.17 15.15
C SER A 246 -2.03 -0.09 15.14
N VAL A 247 -2.78 0.87 15.66
CA VAL A 247 -4.24 0.83 15.72
C VAL A 247 -4.79 1.76 14.65
N TYR A 248 -5.61 1.21 13.77
CA TYR A 248 -6.41 1.95 12.80
C TYR A 248 -7.88 1.74 13.13
N VAL A 249 -8.63 2.83 13.27
CA VAL A 249 -10.07 2.80 13.52
C VAL A 249 -10.75 3.58 12.42
N SER A 250 -11.62 2.89 11.68
CA SER A 250 -12.56 3.48 10.75
C SER A 250 -13.82 3.89 11.51
N GLY A 251 -14.27 5.13 11.31
CA GLY A 251 -15.52 5.65 11.85
C GLY A 251 -16.75 5.05 11.17
N PRO A 252 -17.96 5.48 11.56
CA PRO A 252 -19.18 5.05 10.89
C PRO A 252 -19.09 5.43 9.42
N GLU A 253 -19.46 4.48 8.55
CA GLU A 253 -19.44 4.65 7.10
C GLU A 253 -20.18 5.94 6.76
N ALA A 254 -19.48 6.90 6.15
CA ALA A 254 -20.12 8.11 5.67
C ALA A 254 -21.23 7.65 4.72
N ILE A 255 -22.47 8.05 4.99
CA ILE A 255 -23.61 7.76 4.12
C ILE A 255 -23.15 8.20 2.74
N ALA A 256 -23.00 7.23 1.82
CA ALA A 256 -22.39 7.44 0.51
C ALA A 256 -22.86 8.80 -0.02
N GLU A 257 -21.92 9.74 -0.12
CA GLU A 257 -22.22 11.08 -0.60
C GLU A 257 -22.92 10.84 -1.94
N VAL A 258 -24.23 11.11 -1.99
CA VAL A 258 -25.03 10.86 -3.17
C VAL A 258 -24.31 11.62 -4.25
N GLU A 259 -23.64 10.91 -5.15
CA GLU A 259 -22.83 11.48 -6.19
C GLU A 259 -23.83 12.18 -7.10
N VAL A 260 -24.09 13.45 -6.81
CA VAL A 260 -25.08 14.23 -7.52
C VAL A 260 -24.51 14.37 -8.92
N PRO A 261 -25.07 13.67 -9.93
CA PRO A 261 -24.52 13.77 -11.27
C PRO A 261 -24.56 15.24 -11.65
N ALA A 262 -23.44 15.76 -12.17
CA ALA A 262 -23.32 17.18 -12.46
C ALA A 262 -24.44 17.62 -13.43
N TYR A 263 -25.53 18.17 -12.89
CA TYR A 263 -26.70 18.59 -13.65
C TYR A 263 -26.36 19.63 -14.72
N GLN A 264 -25.21 20.28 -14.59
CA GLN A 264 -24.62 21.16 -15.59
C GLN A 264 -24.44 20.44 -16.94
N ASN A 265 -23.99 19.18 -16.92
CA ASN A 265 -23.80 18.40 -18.15
C ASN A 265 -25.14 18.04 -18.81
N ALA A 266 -26.19 17.81 -18.01
CA ALA A 266 -27.53 17.53 -18.53
C ALA A 266 -28.15 18.78 -19.21
N LEU A 267 -27.96 19.98 -18.64
CA LEU A 267 -28.40 21.24 -19.24
C LEU A 267 -27.65 21.56 -20.55
N ILE A 268 -26.34 21.31 -20.58
CA ILE A 268 -25.53 21.46 -21.80
C ILE A 268 -25.99 20.47 -22.87
N SER A 269 -26.26 19.21 -22.50
CA SER A 269 -26.78 18.19 -23.41
C SER A 269 -28.17 18.55 -23.96
N LEU A 270 -29.07 19.06 -23.12
CA LEU A 270 -30.41 19.47 -23.52
C LEU A 270 -30.37 20.66 -24.48
N THR A 271 -29.57 21.68 -24.18
CA THR A 271 -29.42 22.86 -25.04
C THR A 271 -28.78 22.50 -26.37
N ASN A 272 -27.75 21.65 -26.39
CA ASN A 272 -27.13 21.17 -27.61
C ASN A 272 -28.11 20.32 -28.46
N SER A 273 -28.90 19.45 -27.82
CA SER A 273 -29.93 18.66 -28.51
C SER A 273 -31.03 19.54 -29.12
N PHE A 274 -31.45 20.58 -28.39
CA PHE A 274 -32.41 21.56 -28.90
C PHE A 274 -31.83 22.32 -30.10
N LEU A 275 -30.58 22.77 -30.01
CA LEU A 275 -29.90 23.44 -31.12
C LEU A 275 -29.82 22.54 -32.36
N ALA A 276 -29.38 21.28 -32.19
CA ALA A 276 -29.30 20.30 -33.28
C ALA A 276 -30.67 20.08 -33.95
N LEU A 277 -31.74 19.98 -33.16
CA LEU A 277 -33.10 19.83 -33.67
C LEU A 277 -33.55 21.09 -34.45
N THR A 278 -33.23 22.28 -33.97
CA THR A 278 -33.52 23.52 -34.71
C THR A 278 -32.76 23.61 -36.03
N TYR A 279 -31.48 23.23 -36.06
CA TYR A 279 -30.69 23.16 -37.29
C TYR A 279 -31.28 22.18 -38.29
N TRP A 280 -31.65 20.98 -37.84
CA TRP A 280 -32.28 19.98 -38.69
C TRP A 280 -33.62 20.46 -39.28
N LEU A 281 -34.43 21.15 -38.48
CA LEU A 281 -35.69 21.76 -38.93
C LEU A 281 -35.45 22.87 -39.96
N LEU A 282 -34.42 23.71 -39.78
CA LEU A 282 -34.06 24.75 -40.75
C LEU A 282 -33.57 24.16 -42.08
N GLU A 283 -32.73 23.13 -42.04
CA GLU A 283 -32.24 22.46 -43.25
C GLU A 283 -33.39 21.80 -44.03
N ASN A 284 -34.34 21.21 -43.31
CA ASN A 284 -35.49 20.52 -43.90
C ASN A 284 -36.73 21.41 -44.04
N LEU A 285 -36.59 22.73 -44.00
CA LEU A 285 -37.70 23.68 -43.90
C LEU A 285 -38.73 23.54 -45.04
N ILE A 286 -38.28 23.25 -46.27
CA ILE A 286 -39.18 22.99 -47.42
C ILE A 286 -40.03 21.74 -47.18
N LEU A 287 -39.42 20.67 -46.66
CA LEU A 287 -40.10 19.42 -46.34
C LEU A 287 -41.08 19.60 -45.18
N VAL A 288 -40.67 20.33 -44.14
CA VAL A 288 -41.52 20.65 -42.99
C VAL A 288 -42.75 21.45 -43.43
N ILE A 289 -42.59 22.43 -44.33
CA ILE A 289 -43.71 23.19 -44.90
C ILE A 289 -44.63 22.28 -45.72
N ALA A 290 -44.09 21.40 -46.54
CA ALA A 290 -44.88 20.47 -47.35
C ALA A 290 -45.71 19.51 -46.46
N VAL A 291 -45.10 18.97 -45.40
CA VAL A 291 -45.78 18.12 -44.41
C VAL A 291 -46.83 18.92 -43.64
N ALA A 292 -46.51 20.16 -43.21
CA ALA A 292 -47.45 21.03 -42.52
C ALA A 292 -48.68 21.34 -43.39
N LEU A 293 -48.47 21.63 -44.68
CA LEU A 293 -49.56 21.82 -45.65
C LEU A 293 -50.38 20.54 -45.87
N LEU A 294 -49.73 19.38 -45.94
CA LEU A 294 -50.40 18.07 -46.01
C LEU A 294 -51.25 17.80 -44.76
N VAL A 295 -50.73 18.08 -43.57
CA VAL A 295 -51.44 17.91 -42.30
C VAL A 295 -52.60 18.90 -42.19
N TRP A 296 -52.41 20.15 -42.61
CA TRP A 296 -53.47 21.16 -42.62
C TRP A 296 -54.58 20.77 -43.61
N LYS A 297 -54.22 20.36 -44.82
CA LYS A 297 -55.17 19.90 -45.84
C LYS A 297 -55.63 18.46 -45.62
N ARG A 298 -55.15 17.76 -44.58
CA ARG A 298 -55.48 16.36 -44.28
C ARG A 298 -56.98 16.13 -44.21
N LYS A 299 -57.75 17.01 -43.56
CA LYS A 299 -59.23 16.90 -43.50
C LYS A 299 -59.87 17.02 -44.89
N TRP A 300 -59.33 17.89 -45.74
CA TRP A 300 -59.83 18.09 -47.10
C TRP A 300 -59.52 16.89 -48.00
N ILE A 301 -58.29 16.37 -47.91
CA ILE A 301 -57.83 15.17 -48.62
C ILE A 301 -58.60 13.94 -48.15
N TRP A 302 -58.81 13.75 -46.84
CA TRP A 302 -59.60 12.64 -46.29
C TRP A 302 -61.07 12.70 -46.74
N ASN A 303 -61.66 13.89 -46.78
CA ASN A 303 -63.04 14.08 -47.27
C ASN A 303 -63.13 13.85 -48.78
N GLY A 304 -62.10 14.18 -49.55
CA GLY A 304 -62.01 13.88 -50.98
C GLY A 304 -61.89 12.38 -51.28
N ILE A 305 -61.03 11.68 -50.53
CA ILE A 305 -60.86 10.22 -50.64
C ILE A 305 -62.15 9.48 -50.26
N LYS A 306 -62.82 9.88 -49.16
CA LYS A 306 -64.14 9.31 -48.80
C LYS A 306 -65.20 9.48 -49.89
N ARG A 307 -65.15 10.58 -50.66
CA ARG A 307 -66.09 10.82 -51.77
C ARG A 307 -65.80 9.95 -52.99
N MET A 308 -64.55 9.51 -53.19
CA MET A 308 -64.18 8.60 -54.29
C MET A 308 -64.43 7.13 -53.94
N VAL A 309 -64.26 6.74 -52.67
CA VAL A 309 -64.46 5.34 -52.22
C VAL A 309 -65.95 5.00 -52.02
N GLY A 310 -66.83 6.00 -51.86
CA GLY A 310 -68.26 5.80 -51.64
C GLY A 310 -69.16 5.82 -52.89
N LYS A 311 -68.62 5.64 -54.10
CA LYS A 311 -69.40 5.78 -55.35
C LYS A 311 -69.60 4.50 -56.17
N ASP A 312 -69.09 3.35 -55.72
CA ASP A 312 -69.25 2.06 -56.40
C ASP A 312 -69.98 1.01 -55.54
N SER A 313 -71.09 1.41 -54.91
CA SER A 313 -72.05 0.49 -54.28
C SER A 313 -73.47 0.91 -54.58
#